data_AF-A0A146FRY2-F1
#
_entry.id   AF-A0A146FRY2-F1
#
_cell.length_a   1.000
_cell.length_b   1.000
_cell.length_c   1.000
_cell.angle_alpha   90.00
_cell.angle_beta   90.00
_cell.angle_gamma   90.00
#
_symmetry.space_group_name_H-M   'P 1'
#
loop_
_entity.id
_entity.type
_entity.pdbx_description
1 polymer ?
#
loop_
_entity_poly.entity_id
_entity_poly.type
_entity_poly.pdbx_seq_one_letter_code
_entity_poly.pdbx_strand_id
1 'polypeptide(L)'
;MSVWNPDNIRDVAESVGVVNLSNDVTENLARDVEYRVAQVLEEALKFMRHSRRTLLTTQDVAQALRVLDVEPLYGYESTRPLRFGEASLGPGQPLFYVEDEEVDFEKLINAPLPRVPREISFTAHWLAVEGVQPSIPQNPTAADSRNMELMSKGPNASSTLAAMSGGGNVSVKPLVKHVLSKELQLYFEKVCNAFLDESSEEYRTSGYASLREDPGLHQLVPYFVQFISEKVTHGLKDVFVLTQVMHMAEALVQNKSLYVDPYIASLVPPILTCLIGRQLGGSAELTEQFALRDLAASLLGLIAKKYSNSSHTLKPRLARSCLKTFLDPSKPFGAHYGAVIGLHAVGGAEAVRVLIMPNLPTYGNLLKDGMAEESPRRPEAERVLSVLLGVLNTLREGRMALANGHGAMVTDGLRDRLSQKVGEFLAAKISDAGEVDLAHAIVESSS
;
A
#
# COMPACT_ATOMS: atom_id res chain seq x y z
N MET A 1 -17.82 -41.77 40.48
CA MET A 1 -16.85 -41.60 41.57
C MET A 1 -16.32 -40.19 41.41
N SER A 2 -16.52 -39.31 42.41
CA SER A 2 -16.06 -37.92 42.33
C SER A 2 -14.54 -37.88 42.28
N VAL A 3 -13.96 -36.95 41.53
CA VAL A 3 -12.50 -36.74 41.53
C VAL A 3 -12.03 -36.04 42.81
N TRP A 4 -12.94 -35.34 43.50
CA TRP A 4 -12.64 -34.65 44.75
C TRP A 4 -12.48 -35.64 45.91
N ASN A 5 -11.39 -35.50 46.68
CA ASN A 5 -11.14 -36.38 47.82
C ASN A 5 -12.16 -36.11 48.95
N PRO A 6 -12.98 -37.10 49.35
CA PRO A 6 -13.93 -36.93 50.45
C PRO A 6 -13.27 -36.65 51.80
N ASP A 7 -12.00 -37.02 52.00
CA ASP A 7 -11.28 -36.71 53.25
C ASP A 7 -11.15 -35.20 53.48
N ASN A 8 -10.99 -34.39 52.42
CA ASN A 8 -10.94 -32.93 52.52
C ASN A 8 -12.20 -32.33 53.17
N ILE A 9 -13.36 -32.97 53.01
CA ILE A 9 -14.62 -32.52 53.62
C ILE A 9 -14.64 -32.83 55.11
N ARG A 10 -14.06 -33.97 55.52
CA ARG A 10 -13.93 -34.31 56.94
C ARG A 10 -12.99 -33.34 57.64
N ASP A 11 -11.87 -32.98 57.02
CA ASP A 11 -10.93 -32.00 57.57
C ASP A 11 -11.60 -30.64 57.80
N VAL A 12 -12.42 -30.18 56.85
CA VAL A 12 -13.20 -28.94 57.01
C VAL A 12 -14.27 -29.08 58.09
N ALA A 13 -14.96 -30.22 58.18
CA ALA A 13 -15.95 -30.47 59.23
C ALA A 13 -15.32 -30.46 60.64
N GLU A 14 -14.15 -31.08 60.80
CA GLU A 14 -13.38 -31.08 62.05
C GLU A 14 -12.91 -29.67 62.41
N SER A 15 -12.52 -28.84 61.44
CA SER A 15 -12.13 -27.44 61.68
C SER A 15 -13.26 -26.59 62.28
N VAL A 16 -14.51 -26.95 61.99
CA VAL A 16 -15.73 -26.31 62.54
C VAL A 16 -16.17 -26.97 63.86
N GLY A 17 -15.55 -28.09 64.26
CA GLY A 17 -15.83 -28.82 65.49
C GLY A 17 -16.82 -29.97 65.34
N VAL A 18 -17.14 -30.40 64.12
CA VAL A 18 -18.03 -31.55 63.85
C VAL A 18 -17.19 -32.83 63.67
N VAL A 19 -17.20 -33.68 64.70
CA VAL A 19 -16.30 -34.85 64.78
C VAL A 19 -16.82 -36.08 64.01
N ASN A 20 -18.14 -36.28 63.94
CA ASN A 20 -18.74 -37.47 63.34
C ASN A 20 -19.66 -37.11 62.16
N LEU A 21 -19.15 -37.19 60.94
CA LEU A 21 -19.91 -37.01 59.70
C LEU A 21 -20.20 -38.38 59.06
N SER A 22 -21.43 -38.63 58.60
CA SER A 22 -21.74 -39.88 57.90
C SER A 22 -21.09 -39.94 56.52
N ASN A 23 -20.74 -41.15 56.08
CA ASN A 23 -20.08 -41.35 54.79
C ASN A 23 -20.97 -40.89 53.61
N ASP A 24 -22.28 -41.14 53.68
CA ASP A 24 -23.22 -40.72 52.63
C ASP A 24 -23.28 -39.19 52.48
N VAL A 25 -23.18 -38.43 53.57
CA VAL A 25 -23.15 -36.96 53.53
C VAL A 25 -21.83 -36.47 52.95
N THR A 26 -20.72 -37.10 53.36
CA THR A 26 -19.37 -36.76 52.86
C THR A 26 -19.27 -36.97 51.35
N GLU A 27 -19.75 -38.10 50.84
CA GLU A 27 -19.71 -38.39 49.40
C GLU A 27 -20.62 -37.48 48.57
N ASN A 28 -21.82 -37.18 49.06
CA ASN A 28 -22.74 -36.29 48.33
C ASN A 28 -22.25 -34.85 48.33
N LEU A 29 -21.67 -34.37 49.44
CA LEU A 29 -21.09 -33.04 49.50
C LEU A 29 -19.85 -32.92 48.60
N ALA A 30 -19.03 -33.97 48.48
CA ALA A 30 -17.90 -34.01 47.54
C ALA A 30 -18.35 -33.81 46.10
N ARG A 31 -19.44 -34.48 45.70
CA ARG A 31 -20.03 -34.35 44.36
C ARG A 31 -20.57 -32.95 44.11
N ASP A 32 -21.21 -32.32 45.10
CA ASP A 32 -21.71 -30.95 44.96
C ASP A 32 -20.56 -29.94 44.85
N VAL A 33 -19.52 -30.07 45.67
CA VAL A 33 -18.31 -29.22 45.59
C VAL A 33 -17.66 -29.32 44.22
N GLU A 34 -17.47 -30.54 43.70
CA GLU A 34 -16.92 -30.76 42.35
C GLU A 34 -17.78 -30.08 41.28
N TYR A 35 -19.11 -30.19 41.36
CA TYR A 35 -20.03 -29.52 40.44
C TYR A 35 -19.91 -28.00 40.51
N ARG A 36 -19.81 -27.41 41.72
CA ARG A 36 -19.62 -25.96 41.89
C ARG A 36 -18.29 -25.47 41.35
N VAL A 37 -17.20 -26.21 41.56
CA VAL A 37 -15.88 -25.88 40.99
C VAL A 37 -15.93 -25.93 39.46
N ALA A 38 -16.57 -26.96 38.87
CA ALA A 38 -16.76 -27.04 37.43
C ALA A 38 -17.58 -25.86 36.89
N GLN A 39 -18.65 -25.46 37.58
CA GLN A 39 -19.47 -24.30 37.21
C GLN A 39 -18.66 -23.00 37.18
N VAL A 40 -17.82 -22.75 38.20
CA VAL A 40 -16.92 -21.58 38.22
C VAL A 40 -15.90 -21.65 37.08
N LEU A 41 -15.32 -22.82 36.81
CA LEU A 41 -14.36 -23.00 35.72
C LEU A 41 -14.99 -22.76 34.34
N GLU A 42 -16.21 -23.22 34.11
CA GLU A 42 -16.92 -22.98 32.85
C GLU A 42 -17.14 -21.49 32.59
N GLU A 43 -17.58 -20.73 33.59
CA GLU A 43 -17.74 -19.28 33.47
C GLU A 43 -16.39 -18.57 33.28
N ALA A 44 -15.34 -18.99 34.01
CA ALA A 44 -14.01 -18.42 33.88
C ALA A 44 -13.41 -18.68 32.48
N LEU A 45 -13.66 -19.85 31.89
CA LEU A 45 -13.24 -20.17 30.53
C LEU A 45 -13.95 -19.30 29.49
N LYS A 46 -15.22 -18.91 29.72
CA LYS A 46 -15.90 -17.93 28.86
C LYS A 46 -15.20 -16.58 28.91
N PHE A 47 -14.86 -16.08 30.10
CA PHE A 47 -14.10 -14.84 30.26
C PHE A 47 -12.73 -14.89 29.57
N MET A 48 -11.99 -16.00 29.71
CA MET A 48 -10.71 -16.21 29.04
C MET A 48 -10.85 -16.14 27.50
N ARG A 49 -11.85 -16.84 26.94
CA ARG A 49 -12.12 -16.86 25.50
C ARG A 49 -12.57 -15.50 24.98
N HIS A 50 -13.46 -14.81 25.70
CA HIS A 50 -13.89 -13.45 25.35
C HIS A 50 -12.76 -12.43 25.44
N SER A 51 -11.79 -12.65 26.32
CA SER A 51 -10.55 -11.87 26.41
C SER A 51 -9.50 -12.22 25.34
N ARG A 52 -9.79 -13.17 24.44
CA ARG A 52 -8.89 -13.67 23.38
C ARG A 52 -7.55 -14.20 23.90
N ARG A 53 -7.55 -14.79 25.09
CA ARG A 53 -6.36 -15.42 25.71
C ARG A 53 -6.51 -16.95 25.69
N THR A 54 -5.38 -17.64 25.77
CA THR A 54 -5.32 -19.11 25.91
C THR A 54 -4.92 -19.58 27.31
N LEU A 55 -4.43 -18.66 28.14
CA LEU A 55 -4.06 -18.91 29.53
C LEU A 55 -5.14 -18.33 30.46
N LEU A 56 -5.67 -19.18 31.34
CA LEU A 56 -6.64 -18.78 32.35
C LEU A 56 -5.91 -18.01 33.47
N THR A 57 -6.40 -16.82 33.80
CA THR A 57 -5.83 -15.96 34.84
C THR A 57 -6.72 -15.88 36.08
N THR A 58 -6.16 -15.49 37.22
CA THR A 58 -6.93 -15.30 38.48
C THR A 58 -8.05 -14.28 38.32
N GLN A 59 -7.88 -13.29 37.44
CA GLN A 59 -8.91 -12.31 37.10
C GLN A 59 -10.13 -12.95 36.41
N ASP A 60 -9.93 -13.95 35.55
CA ASP A 60 -11.04 -14.62 34.86
C ASP A 60 -11.92 -15.38 35.88
N VAL A 61 -11.29 -16.02 36.88
CA VAL A 61 -11.98 -16.69 37.98
C VAL A 61 -12.67 -15.69 38.90
N ALA A 62 -12.03 -14.56 39.23
CA ALA A 62 -12.64 -13.51 40.04
C ALA A 62 -13.90 -12.93 39.39
N GLN A 63 -13.91 -12.74 38.06
CA GLN A 63 -15.11 -12.33 37.34
C GLN A 63 -16.17 -13.44 37.30
N ALA A 64 -15.77 -14.70 37.17
CA ALA A 64 -16.70 -15.83 37.25
C ALA A 64 -17.41 -15.91 38.62
N LEU A 65 -16.67 -15.74 39.72
CA LEU A 65 -17.25 -15.70 41.06
C LEU A 65 -18.27 -14.57 41.21
N ARG A 66 -17.96 -13.39 40.66
CA ARG A 66 -18.87 -12.23 40.67
C ARG A 66 -20.17 -12.50 39.89
N VAL A 67 -20.10 -13.20 38.77
CA VAL A 67 -21.29 -13.55 37.97
C VAL A 67 -22.14 -14.62 38.65
N LEU A 68 -21.51 -15.53 39.39
CA LEU A 68 -22.18 -16.57 40.15
C LEU A 68 -22.66 -16.11 41.54
N ASP A 69 -22.59 -14.80 41.81
CA ASP A 69 -22.92 -14.18 43.10
C ASP A 69 -22.18 -14.82 44.30
N VAL A 70 -20.96 -15.29 44.07
CA VAL A 70 -20.06 -15.82 45.11
C VAL A 70 -19.23 -14.68 45.69
N GLU A 71 -18.97 -14.76 46.99
CA GLU A 71 -18.13 -13.80 47.70
C GLU A 71 -16.73 -13.71 47.05
N PRO A 72 -16.19 -12.48 46.88
CA PRO A 72 -14.90 -12.29 46.21
C PRO A 72 -13.73 -12.80 47.07
N LEU A 73 -12.84 -13.55 46.43
CA LEU A 73 -11.60 -14.05 47.04
C LEU A 73 -10.46 -13.05 46.84
N TYR A 74 -10.02 -12.39 47.92
CA TYR A 74 -8.91 -11.43 47.90
C TYR A 74 -7.55 -12.09 48.13
N GLY A 75 -6.47 -11.44 47.69
CA GLY A 75 -5.09 -11.89 47.94
C GLY A 75 -4.40 -12.62 46.78
N TYR A 76 -5.08 -12.85 45.66
CA TYR A 76 -4.55 -13.61 44.50
C TYR A 76 -4.04 -12.75 43.33
N GLU A 77 -3.75 -11.46 43.57
CA GLU A 77 -3.21 -10.53 42.57
C GLU A 77 -1.68 -10.39 42.63
N SER A 78 -1.03 -11.02 43.61
CA SER A 78 0.42 -10.92 43.78
C SER A 78 1.16 -11.54 42.60
N THR A 79 2.22 -10.86 42.13
CA THR A 79 3.14 -11.39 41.12
C THR A 79 4.07 -12.48 41.68
N ARG A 80 4.04 -12.74 43.00
CA ARG A 80 4.84 -13.78 43.64
C ARG A 80 4.13 -15.14 43.47
N PRO A 81 4.82 -16.17 42.95
CA PRO A 81 4.22 -17.50 42.88
C PRO A 81 4.00 -18.05 44.29
N LEU A 82 2.87 -18.71 44.50
CA LEU A 82 2.58 -19.43 45.74
C LEU A 82 3.57 -20.58 45.91
N ARG A 83 4.15 -20.70 47.11
CA ARG A 83 5.00 -21.82 47.51
C ARG A 83 4.23 -22.70 48.50
N PHE A 84 4.11 -23.98 48.16
CA PHE A 84 3.49 -24.97 49.02
C PHE A 84 4.57 -25.71 49.78
N GLY A 85 4.59 -25.57 51.10
CA GLY A 85 5.42 -26.35 52.00
C GLY A 85 4.73 -27.65 52.38
N GLU A 86 5.50 -28.73 52.50
CA GLU A 86 5.02 -30.02 52.99
C GLU A 86 5.38 -30.17 54.48
N ALA A 87 4.38 -30.41 55.32
CA ALA A 87 4.56 -30.73 56.73
C ALA A 87 4.08 -32.17 56.98
N SER A 88 5.00 -33.05 57.39
CA SER A 88 4.68 -34.41 57.82
C SER A 88 4.51 -34.46 59.33
N LEU A 89 3.26 -34.39 59.80
CA LEU A 89 2.94 -34.54 61.23
C LEU A 89 2.71 -36.03 61.55
N GLY A 90 3.80 -36.76 61.85
CA GLY A 90 3.74 -38.17 62.26
C GLY A 90 3.41 -39.16 61.12
N PRO A 91 2.93 -40.38 61.44
CA PRO A 91 2.65 -41.43 60.44
C PRO A 91 1.35 -41.20 59.63
N GLY A 92 0.93 -39.94 59.46
CA GLY A 92 -0.29 -39.53 58.77
C GLY A 92 -0.09 -39.15 57.30
N GLN A 93 -1.18 -38.73 56.64
CA GLN A 93 -1.15 -38.16 55.28
C GLN A 93 -0.35 -36.84 55.28
N PRO A 94 0.35 -36.51 54.17
CA PRO A 94 1.14 -35.28 54.07
C PRO A 94 0.22 -34.06 54.05
N LEU A 95 0.46 -33.09 54.93
CA LEU A 95 -0.25 -31.81 54.97
C LEU A 95 0.52 -30.77 54.15
N PHE A 96 -0.15 -30.14 53.20
CA PHE A 96 0.41 -29.01 52.46
C PHE A 96 -0.10 -27.70 53.04
N TYR A 97 0.81 -26.75 53.28
CA TYR A 97 0.47 -25.41 53.71
C TYR A 97 1.09 -24.38 52.77
N VAL A 98 0.48 -23.21 52.68
CA VAL A 98 1.05 -22.09 51.94
C VAL A 98 2.07 -21.41 52.86
N GLU A 99 3.32 -21.35 52.44
CA GLU A 99 4.35 -20.61 53.17
C GLU A 99 4.06 -19.10 53.08
N ASP A 100 3.85 -18.46 54.23
CA ASP A 100 3.69 -17.00 54.33
C ASP A 100 4.97 -16.40 54.94
N GLU A 101 5.71 -15.65 54.12
CA GLU A 101 6.95 -14.99 54.54
C GLU A 101 6.63 -13.60 55.08
N GLU A 102 6.84 -13.39 56.38
CA GLU A 102 6.68 -12.07 57.00
C GLU A 102 7.70 -11.08 56.41
N VAL A 103 7.20 -9.98 55.86
CA VAL A 103 8.04 -8.91 55.27
C VAL A 103 7.99 -7.66 56.14
N ASP A 104 9.17 -7.12 56.44
CA ASP A 104 9.31 -5.85 57.14
C ASP A 104 8.82 -4.67 56.30
N PHE A 105 8.00 -3.80 56.90
CA PHE A 105 7.41 -2.64 56.23
C PHE A 105 8.47 -1.66 55.72
N GLU A 106 9.59 -1.49 56.43
CA GLU A 106 10.66 -0.59 55.97
C GLU A 106 11.26 -1.06 54.64
N LYS A 107 11.36 -2.38 54.43
CA LYS A 107 11.84 -2.95 53.16
C LYS A 107 10.85 -2.74 52.03
N LEU A 108 9.55 -2.82 52.31
CA LEU A 108 8.49 -2.61 51.32
C LEU A 108 8.42 -1.13 50.88
N ILE A 109 8.51 -0.20 51.83
CA ILE A 109 8.45 1.25 51.56
C ILE A 109 9.66 1.70 50.75
N ASN A 110 10.84 1.17 51.05
CA ASN A 110 12.09 1.52 50.36
C ASN A 110 12.31 0.71 49.07
N ALA A 111 11.35 -0.15 48.67
CA ALA A 111 11.47 -0.94 47.45
C ALA A 111 11.37 -0.02 46.21
N PRO A 112 12.23 -0.20 45.19
CA PRO A 112 12.17 0.60 43.98
C PRO A 112 10.90 0.32 43.18
N LEU A 113 10.37 1.36 42.54
CA LEU A 113 9.22 1.25 41.66
C LEU A 113 9.50 0.33 40.46
N PRO A 114 8.51 -0.48 40.02
CA PRO A 114 8.67 -1.32 38.85
C PRO A 114 8.80 -0.49 37.57
N ARG A 115 9.44 -1.06 36.54
CA ARG A 115 9.57 -0.42 35.23
C ARG A 115 8.25 -0.48 34.48
N VAL A 116 7.82 0.65 33.93
CA VAL A 116 6.61 0.75 33.13
C VAL A 116 6.92 0.34 31.68
N PRO A 117 6.11 -0.56 31.06
CA PRO A 117 6.21 -0.87 29.64
C PRO A 117 5.97 0.35 28.74
N ARG A 118 6.36 0.26 27.47
CA ARG A 118 6.02 1.27 26.46
C ARG A 118 4.51 1.26 26.19
N GLU A 119 3.99 2.41 25.76
CA GLU A 119 2.62 2.52 25.28
C GLU A 119 2.38 1.61 24.06
N ILE A 120 1.12 1.23 23.88
CA ILE A 120 0.70 0.29 22.84
C ILE A 120 0.81 0.99 21.47
N SER A 121 1.65 0.43 20.59
CA SER A 121 1.78 0.85 19.20
C SER A 121 1.61 -0.34 18.26
N PHE A 122 1.12 -0.12 17.05
CA PHE A 122 1.02 -1.17 16.03
C PHE A 122 2.10 -1.00 14.96
N THR A 123 2.55 -2.12 14.41
CA THR A 123 3.47 -2.16 13.26
C THR A 123 2.85 -3.03 12.17
N ALA A 124 2.53 -2.43 11.03
CA ALA A 124 1.95 -3.15 9.89
C ALA A 124 3.02 -3.69 8.95
N HIS A 125 2.80 -4.88 8.41
CA HIS A 125 3.60 -5.49 7.35
C HIS A 125 2.72 -6.37 6.46
N TRP A 126 3.23 -6.70 5.27
CA TRP A 126 2.53 -7.59 4.35
C TRP A 126 2.70 -9.06 4.76
N LEU A 127 1.61 -9.69 5.20
CA LEU A 127 1.59 -11.13 5.50
C LEU A 127 1.60 -11.97 4.22
N ALA A 128 0.88 -11.54 3.18
CA ALA A 128 0.82 -12.21 1.89
C ALA A 128 0.58 -11.21 0.76
N VAL A 129 1.12 -11.52 -0.42
CA VAL A 129 0.88 -10.85 -1.69
C VAL A 129 0.52 -11.93 -2.70
N GLU A 130 -0.64 -11.85 -3.34
CA GLU A 130 -1.14 -12.88 -4.28
C GLU A 130 -1.19 -14.30 -3.67
N GLY A 131 -1.51 -14.40 -2.37
CA GLY A 131 -1.55 -15.68 -1.66
C GLY A 131 -0.17 -16.26 -1.32
N VAL A 132 0.93 -15.59 -1.69
CA VAL A 132 2.30 -15.99 -1.34
C VAL A 132 2.82 -15.11 -0.21
N GLN A 133 3.38 -15.73 0.82
CA GLN A 133 4.00 -15.02 1.94
C GLN A 133 5.38 -14.47 1.54
N PRO A 134 5.63 -13.14 1.65
CA PRO A 134 6.94 -12.58 1.36
C PRO A 134 7.94 -12.91 2.46
N SER A 135 9.20 -13.10 2.10
CA SER A 135 10.33 -13.41 3.00
C SER A 135 10.87 -12.16 3.71
N ILE A 136 10.01 -11.51 4.50
CA ILE A 136 10.39 -10.38 5.37
C ILE A 136 10.69 -10.89 6.79
N PRO A 137 11.52 -10.19 7.58
CA PRO A 137 11.89 -10.63 8.95
C PRO A 137 10.70 -10.84 9.89
N GLN A 138 9.58 -10.17 9.64
CA GLN A 138 8.35 -10.27 10.43
C GLN A 138 7.54 -11.54 10.12
N ASN A 139 7.75 -12.15 8.95
CA ASN A 139 7.02 -13.34 8.52
C ASN A 139 7.77 -14.61 8.95
N PRO A 140 7.07 -15.66 9.44
CA PRO A 140 7.68 -16.93 9.76
C PRO A 140 8.36 -17.55 8.55
N THR A 141 9.52 -18.14 8.77
CA THR A 141 10.20 -18.94 7.76
C THR A 141 9.65 -20.37 7.74
N ALA A 142 9.93 -21.09 6.65
CA ALA A 142 9.60 -22.51 6.57
C ALA A 142 10.28 -23.34 7.69
N ALA A 143 11.39 -22.87 8.26
CA ALA A 143 12.05 -23.50 9.40
C ALA A 143 11.23 -23.34 10.69
N ASP A 144 10.68 -22.15 10.94
CA ASP A 144 9.84 -21.84 12.12
C ASP A 144 8.54 -22.66 12.11
N SER A 145 8.03 -22.97 10.91
CA SER A 145 6.79 -23.71 10.73
C SER A 145 6.86 -25.16 11.21
N ARG A 146 8.05 -25.78 11.22
CA ARG A 146 8.27 -27.18 11.68
C ARG A 146 8.25 -27.30 13.21
N ASN A 147 8.62 -26.25 13.93
CA ASN A 147 8.59 -26.23 15.40
C ASN A 147 7.16 -26.04 15.96
N MET A 148 6.19 -25.67 15.12
CA MET A 148 4.81 -25.37 15.51
C MET A 148 3.83 -26.52 15.20
N GLU A 149 4.32 -27.70 14.82
CA GLU A 149 3.51 -28.86 14.39
C GLU A 149 2.64 -29.50 15.49
N LEU A 150 2.74 -29.05 16.74
CA LEU A 150 1.85 -29.47 17.84
C LEU A 150 0.46 -28.80 17.79
N MET A 151 0.22 -27.87 16.85
CA MET A 151 -1.09 -27.24 16.62
C MET A 151 -1.65 -27.68 15.26
N SER A 152 -2.86 -28.24 15.26
CA SER A 152 -3.54 -28.73 14.06
C SER A 152 -3.73 -27.61 13.03
N LYS A 153 -3.00 -27.64 11.92
CA LYS A 153 -3.24 -26.78 10.75
C LYS A 153 -4.27 -27.43 9.84
N GLY A 154 -5.18 -26.63 9.28
CA GLY A 154 -6.13 -27.07 8.26
C GLY A 154 -5.43 -27.48 6.95
N PRO A 155 -6.06 -28.35 6.13
CA PRO A 155 -5.42 -29.12 5.05
C PRO A 155 -4.84 -28.33 3.86
N ASN A 156 -4.97 -26.99 3.81
CA ASN A 156 -4.60 -26.17 2.63
C ASN A 156 -3.39 -25.23 2.82
N ALA A 157 -2.65 -25.33 3.93
CA ALA A 157 -1.46 -24.51 4.15
C ALA A 157 -0.22 -25.07 3.42
N SER A 158 -0.18 -24.97 2.08
CA SER A 158 0.99 -25.38 1.31
C SER A 158 2.10 -24.33 1.43
N SER A 159 3.20 -24.68 2.09
CA SER A 159 4.34 -23.81 2.40
C SER A 159 5.43 -23.78 1.33
N THR A 160 5.15 -24.24 0.11
CA THR A 160 6.18 -24.48 -0.90
C THR A 160 5.95 -23.62 -2.13
N LEU A 161 6.47 -22.39 -2.13
CA LEU A 161 6.75 -21.62 -3.38
C LEU A 161 7.71 -20.42 -3.17
N ALA A 162 8.00 -19.97 -1.95
CA ALA A 162 8.77 -18.74 -1.70
C ALA A 162 10.30 -18.89 -1.46
N ALA A 163 10.88 -20.09 -1.57
CA ALA A 163 12.26 -20.34 -1.14
C ALA A 163 13.37 -20.21 -2.21
N MET A 164 13.19 -19.40 -3.26
CA MET A 164 14.23 -19.19 -4.29
C MET A 164 14.34 -17.74 -4.78
N SER A 165 14.68 -16.78 -3.90
CA SER A 165 15.38 -15.55 -4.31
C SER A 165 15.83 -14.74 -3.09
N GLY A 166 17.15 -14.69 -2.86
CA GLY A 166 17.80 -13.88 -1.82
C GLY A 166 17.90 -12.40 -2.20
N GLY A 167 16.77 -11.74 -2.37
CA GLY A 167 16.70 -10.29 -2.54
C GLY A 167 15.31 -9.80 -2.16
N GLY A 168 15.23 -8.70 -1.39
CA GLY A 168 13.98 -8.11 -0.88
C GLY A 168 12.97 -7.62 -1.94
N ASN A 169 13.15 -8.00 -3.20
CA ASN A 169 12.12 -7.94 -4.23
C ASN A 169 11.60 -9.35 -4.47
N VAL A 170 10.38 -9.62 -4.03
CA VAL A 170 9.58 -10.72 -4.58
C VAL A 170 9.35 -10.39 -6.04
N SER A 171 10.27 -10.78 -6.92
CA SER A 171 9.92 -10.95 -8.31
C SER A 171 8.93 -12.10 -8.34
N VAL A 172 7.64 -11.78 -8.37
CA VAL A 172 6.62 -12.70 -8.87
C VAL A 172 6.99 -12.92 -10.33
N LYS A 173 7.96 -13.80 -10.58
CA LYS A 173 8.22 -14.34 -11.91
C LYS A 173 7.04 -15.25 -12.17
N PRO A 174 6.11 -14.92 -13.08
CA PRO A 174 5.08 -15.84 -13.46
C PRO A 174 5.72 -16.80 -14.47
N LEU A 175 6.54 -17.74 -13.96
CA LEU A 175 7.03 -18.87 -14.75
C LEU A 175 6.32 -20.18 -14.38
N VAL A 176 5.39 -20.12 -13.43
CA VAL A 176 4.44 -21.19 -13.16
C VAL A 176 3.13 -20.71 -13.74
N LYS A 177 2.64 -21.39 -14.79
CA LYS A 177 1.32 -21.15 -15.38
C LYS A 177 0.32 -20.97 -14.24
N HIS A 178 -0.24 -19.77 -14.05
CA HIS A 178 -1.41 -19.64 -13.19
C HIS A 178 -2.40 -20.69 -13.67
N VAL A 179 -3.05 -21.41 -12.75
CA VAL A 179 -4.06 -22.42 -13.08
C VAL A 179 -5.29 -21.67 -13.60
N LEU A 180 -5.15 -21.18 -14.83
CA LEU A 180 -6.15 -20.38 -15.50
C LEU A 180 -7.20 -21.33 -16.04
N SER A 181 -8.46 -21.10 -15.70
CA SER A 181 -9.55 -21.88 -16.25
C SER A 181 -9.61 -21.69 -17.78
N LYS A 182 -10.18 -22.68 -18.47
CA LYS A 182 -10.39 -22.60 -19.92
C LYS A 182 -11.23 -21.37 -20.30
N GLU A 183 -12.22 -21.02 -19.48
CA GLU A 183 -13.07 -19.84 -19.68
C GLU A 183 -12.27 -18.54 -19.58
N LEU A 184 -11.37 -18.41 -18.59
CA LEU A 184 -10.55 -17.21 -18.45
C LEU A 184 -9.52 -17.08 -19.59
N GLN A 185 -9.00 -18.20 -20.11
CA GLN A 185 -8.15 -18.21 -21.31
C GLN A 185 -8.91 -17.71 -22.54
N LEU A 186 -10.11 -18.26 -22.78
CA LEU A 186 -10.97 -17.86 -23.89
C LEU A 186 -11.40 -16.40 -23.78
N TYR A 187 -11.69 -15.93 -22.56
CA TYR A 187 -11.96 -14.52 -22.29
C TYR A 187 -10.76 -13.65 -22.66
N PHE A 188 -9.56 -13.99 -22.18
CA PHE A 188 -8.33 -13.26 -22.47
C PHE A 188 -8.06 -13.18 -23.98
N GLU A 189 -8.15 -14.30 -24.69
CA GLU A 189 -7.96 -14.32 -26.15
C GLU A 189 -9.00 -13.46 -26.88
N LYS A 190 -10.28 -13.58 -26.50
CA LYS A 190 -11.36 -12.82 -27.14
C LYS A 190 -11.22 -11.32 -26.91
N VAL A 191 -10.85 -10.90 -25.71
CA VAL A 191 -10.63 -9.49 -25.36
C VAL A 191 -9.40 -8.93 -26.08
N CYS A 192 -8.27 -9.66 -26.08
CA CYS A 192 -7.07 -9.23 -26.79
C CYS A 192 -7.29 -9.12 -28.31
N ASN A 193 -8.06 -10.04 -28.91
CA ASN A 193 -8.40 -9.97 -30.33
C ASN A 193 -9.38 -8.82 -30.62
N ALA A 194 -10.36 -8.58 -29.74
CA ALA A 194 -11.29 -7.46 -29.89
C ALA A 194 -10.57 -6.10 -29.90
N PHE A 195 -9.52 -5.92 -29.09
CA PHE A 195 -8.74 -4.68 -29.08
C PHE A 195 -7.89 -4.47 -30.33
N LEU A 196 -7.45 -5.55 -30.98
CA LEU A 196 -6.60 -5.46 -32.18
C LEU A 196 -7.40 -5.42 -33.48
N ASP A 197 -8.72 -5.66 -33.45
CA ASP A 197 -9.58 -5.53 -34.63
C ASP A 197 -9.84 -4.05 -34.92
N GLU A 198 -9.37 -3.56 -36.06
CA GLU A 198 -9.61 -2.20 -36.55
C GLU A 198 -11.06 -1.97 -36.98
N SER A 199 -11.74 -3.02 -37.44
CA SER A 199 -13.03 -2.94 -38.13
C SER A 199 -14.20 -2.61 -37.21
N SER A 200 -14.10 -2.97 -35.92
CA SER A 200 -15.24 -3.04 -35.02
C SER A 200 -15.03 -2.23 -33.73
N GLU A 201 -15.38 -0.95 -33.74
CA GLU A 201 -15.25 -0.06 -32.56
C GLU A 201 -16.13 -0.49 -31.37
N GLU A 202 -17.30 -1.08 -31.65
CA GLU A 202 -18.23 -1.55 -30.62
C GLU A 202 -17.62 -2.66 -29.75
N TYR A 203 -16.87 -3.59 -30.37
CA TYR A 203 -16.19 -4.66 -29.64
C TYR A 203 -15.04 -4.12 -28.79
N ARG A 204 -14.30 -3.11 -29.27
CA ARG A 204 -13.26 -2.45 -28.48
C ARG A 204 -13.84 -1.76 -27.25
N THR A 205 -14.89 -0.98 -27.43
CA THR A 205 -15.55 -0.24 -26.35
C THR A 205 -16.14 -1.19 -25.30
N SER A 206 -16.78 -2.27 -25.74
CA SER A 206 -17.30 -3.31 -24.86
C SER A 206 -16.18 -4.02 -24.08
N GLY A 207 -15.03 -4.28 -24.73
CA GLY A 207 -13.85 -4.83 -24.07
C GLY A 207 -13.30 -3.93 -22.97
N TYR A 208 -13.21 -2.60 -23.21
CA TYR A 208 -12.76 -1.65 -22.20
C TYR A 208 -13.72 -1.55 -21.01
N ALA A 209 -15.03 -1.56 -21.27
CA ALA A 209 -16.04 -1.56 -20.21
C ALA A 209 -15.93 -2.83 -19.34
N SER A 210 -15.80 -4.00 -19.96
CA SER A 210 -15.60 -5.27 -19.27
C SER A 210 -14.35 -5.25 -18.37
N LEU A 211 -13.19 -4.80 -18.87
CA LEU A 211 -11.97 -4.69 -18.04
C LEU A 211 -12.12 -3.71 -16.87
N ARG A 212 -12.93 -2.66 -17.02
CA ARG A 212 -13.13 -1.62 -16.01
C ARG A 212 -14.06 -2.05 -14.87
N GLU A 213 -15.04 -2.90 -15.16
CA GLU A 213 -16.11 -3.27 -14.21
C GLU A 213 -15.93 -4.67 -13.63
N ASP A 214 -15.35 -5.61 -14.38
CA ASP A 214 -15.33 -7.01 -13.98
C ASP A 214 -14.40 -7.28 -12.77
N PRO A 215 -14.91 -7.89 -11.68
CA PRO A 215 -14.12 -8.16 -10.47
C PRO A 215 -13.29 -9.44 -10.54
N GLY A 216 -13.63 -10.38 -11.44
CA GLY A 216 -13.03 -11.71 -11.53
C GLY A 216 -11.68 -11.78 -12.27
N LEU A 217 -11.12 -10.64 -12.68
CA LEU A 217 -9.98 -10.59 -13.60
C LEU A 217 -8.61 -10.59 -12.90
N HIS A 218 -8.57 -10.74 -11.58
CA HIS A 218 -7.34 -10.61 -10.79
C HIS A 218 -6.21 -11.54 -11.28
N GLN A 219 -6.53 -12.80 -11.60
CA GLN A 219 -5.55 -13.77 -12.12
C GLN A 219 -5.03 -13.42 -13.53
N LEU A 220 -5.76 -12.60 -14.29
CA LEU A 220 -5.40 -12.19 -15.65
C LEU A 220 -4.54 -10.91 -15.68
N VAL A 221 -4.51 -10.13 -14.59
CA VAL A 221 -3.77 -8.87 -14.51
C VAL A 221 -2.29 -9.03 -14.91
N PRO A 222 -1.52 -10.03 -14.42
CA PRO A 222 -0.14 -10.21 -14.85
C PRO A 222 0.01 -10.43 -16.36
N TYR A 223 -0.91 -11.20 -16.96
CA TYR A 223 -0.91 -11.51 -18.37
C TYR A 223 -1.25 -10.28 -19.22
N PHE A 224 -2.19 -9.46 -18.77
CA PHE A 224 -2.49 -8.19 -19.42
C PHE A 224 -1.33 -7.21 -19.36
N VAL A 225 -0.64 -7.10 -18.21
CA VAL A 225 0.55 -6.23 -18.07
C VAL A 225 1.69 -6.71 -18.96
N GLN A 226 1.89 -8.03 -19.07
CA GLN A 226 2.86 -8.61 -20.00
C GLN A 226 2.48 -8.35 -21.45
N PHE A 227 1.21 -8.57 -21.83
CA PHE A 227 0.70 -8.29 -23.17
C PHE A 227 0.88 -6.82 -23.56
N ILE A 228 0.56 -5.88 -22.66
CA ILE A 228 0.80 -4.45 -22.84
C ILE A 228 2.29 -4.19 -23.11
N SER A 229 3.18 -4.77 -22.30
CA SER A 229 4.63 -4.58 -22.43
C SER A 229 5.17 -5.15 -23.75
N GLU A 230 4.70 -6.33 -24.16
CA GLU A 230 5.09 -6.99 -25.41
C GLU A 230 4.61 -6.20 -26.63
N LYS A 231 3.33 -5.80 -26.66
CA LYS A 231 2.75 -5.03 -27.76
C LYS A 231 3.40 -3.66 -27.90
N VAL A 232 3.72 -2.97 -26.81
CA VAL A 232 4.45 -1.70 -26.88
C VAL A 232 5.88 -1.91 -27.42
N THR A 233 6.58 -2.97 -27.01
CA THR A 233 7.96 -3.21 -27.43
C THR A 233 8.06 -3.61 -28.90
N HIS A 234 7.14 -4.45 -29.39
CA HIS A 234 7.15 -4.96 -30.76
C HIS A 234 6.35 -4.08 -31.75
N GLY A 235 5.40 -3.27 -31.26
CA GLY A 235 4.46 -2.47 -32.05
C GLY A 235 4.77 -0.97 -32.13
N LEU A 236 5.99 -0.52 -31.87
CA LEU A 236 6.34 0.92 -31.82
C LEU A 236 6.01 1.73 -33.09
N LYS A 237 5.84 1.05 -34.23
CA LYS A 237 5.52 1.68 -35.52
C LYS A 237 4.02 1.87 -35.74
N ASP A 238 3.17 1.16 -35.01
CA ASP A 238 1.73 1.14 -35.22
C ASP A 238 1.03 1.97 -34.13
N VAL A 239 0.58 3.17 -34.49
CA VAL A 239 -0.07 4.08 -33.54
C VAL A 239 -1.42 3.54 -33.08
N PHE A 240 -2.13 2.80 -33.92
CA PHE A 240 -3.42 2.23 -33.57
C PHE A 240 -3.26 1.25 -32.41
N VAL A 241 -2.36 0.26 -32.56
CA VAL A 241 -2.09 -0.75 -31.52
C VAL A 241 -1.62 -0.09 -30.21
N LEU A 242 -0.72 0.89 -30.29
CA LEU A 242 -0.26 1.61 -29.09
C LEU A 242 -1.40 2.33 -28.38
N THR A 243 -2.29 2.98 -29.13
CA THR A 243 -3.46 3.68 -28.58
C THR A 243 -4.40 2.71 -27.88
N GLN A 244 -4.71 1.58 -28.51
CA GLN A 244 -5.61 0.57 -27.91
C GLN A 244 -5.04 -0.04 -26.64
N VAL A 245 -3.72 -0.27 -26.61
CA VAL A 245 -3.00 -0.81 -25.45
C VAL A 245 -2.91 0.21 -24.30
N MET A 246 -2.82 1.52 -24.59
CA MET A 246 -2.89 2.57 -23.55
C MET A 246 -4.30 2.68 -22.96
N HIS A 247 -5.37 2.60 -23.76
CA HIS A 247 -6.74 2.54 -23.25
C HIS A 247 -7.01 1.29 -22.41
N MET A 248 -6.40 0.16 -22.78
CA MET A 248 -6.46 -1.07 -21.98
C MET A 248 -5.78 -0.88 -20.62
N ALA A 249 -4.59 -0.26 -20.59
CA ALA A 249 -3.90 0.06 -19.34
C ALA A 249 -4.72 1.04 -18.48
N GLU A 250 -5.38 2.02 -19.09
CA GLU A 250 -6.28 2.95 -18.41
C GLU A 250 -7.48 2.22 -17.79
N ALA A 251 -8.16 1.34 -18.53
CA ALA A 251 -9.30 0.56 -18.04
C ALA A 251 -8.92 -0.30 -16.83
N LEU A 252 -7.77 -0.98 -16.88
CA LEU A 252 -7.24 -1.78 -15.77
C LEU A 252 -6.96 -0.93 -14.52
N VAL A 253 -6.39 0.25 -14.70
CA VAL A 253 -6.08 1.15 -13.58
C VAL A 253 -7.35 1.81 -13.02
N GLN A 254 -8.38 2.04 -13.83
CA GLN A 254 -9.65 2.60 -13.37
C GLN A 254 -10.51 1.60 -12.59
N ASN A 255 -10.32 0.30 -12.79
CA ASN A 255 -11.03 -0.73 -12.05
C ASN A 255 -10.72 -0.64 -10.54
N LYS A 256 -11.78 -0.58 -9.72
CA LYS A 256 -11.69 -0.47 -8.25
C LYS A 256 -11.60 -1.82 -7.56
N SER A 257 -12.06 -2.88 -8.22
CA SER A 257 -12.11 -4.24 -7.71
C SER A 257 -10.76 -4.95 -7.83
N LEU A 258 -9.88 -4.46 -8.69
CA LEU A 258 -8.56 -5.03 -8.95
C LEU A 258 -7.47 -4.35 -8.11
N TYR A 259 -6.67 -5.17 -7.43
CA TYR A 259 -5.46 -4.71 -6.76
C TYR A 259 -4.27 -4.67 -7.73
N VAL A 260 -4.06 -3.50 -8.36
CA VAL A 260 -3.03 -3.31 -9.40
C VAL A 260 -1.70 -2.80 -8.83
N ASP A 261 -1.65 -2.36 -7.56
CA ASP A 261 -0.47 -1.78 -6.91
C ASP A 261 0.83 -2.58 -7.12
N PRO A 262 0.85 -3.93 -7.00
CA PRO A 262 2.07 -4.71 -7.20
C PRO A 262 2.64 -4.59 -8.63
N TYR A 263 1.78 -4.34 -9.61
CA TYR A 263 2.11 -4.33 -11.03
C TYR A 263 2.42 -2.93 -11.58
N ILE A 264 2.17 -1.86 -10.82
CA ILE A 264 2.40 -0.47 -11.27
C ILE A 264 3.87 -0.25 -11.68
N ALA A 265 4.82 -0.80 -10.92
CA ALA A 265 6.24 -0.69 -11.26
C ALA A 265 6.58 -1.35 -12.61
N SER A 266 5.83 -2.37 -13.02
CA SER A 266 5.98 -3.06 -14.31
C SER A 266 5.18 -2.40 -15.43
N LEU A 267 4.07 -1.72 -15.12
CA LEU A 267 3.21 -1.04 -16.09
C LEU A 267 3.75 0.34 -16.50
N VAL A 268 4.52 0.99 -15.63
CA VAL A 268 5.09 2.31 -15.88
C VAL A 268 6.07 2.37 -17.07
N PRO A 269 7.04 1.44 -17.24
CA PRO A 269 7.97 1.47 -18.36
C PRO A 269 7.34 1.49 -19.77
N PRO A 270 6.34 0.65 -20.12
CA PRO A 270 5.71 0.73 -21.43
C PRO A 270 4.96 2.06 -21.64
N ILE A 271 4.29 2.60 -20.61
CA ILE A 271 3.63 3.92 -20.69
C ILE A 271 4.66 5.03 -20.92
N LEU A 272 5.78 5.00 -20.20
CA LEU A 272 6.88 5.94 -20.43
C LEU A 272 7.45 5.80 -21.84
N THR A 273 7.50 4.61 -22.41
CA THR A 273 7.99 4.40 -23.78
C THR A 273 7.06 5.04 -24.81
N CYS A 274 5.74 4.93 -24.64
CA CYS A 274 4.75 5.64 -25.47
C CYS A 274 4.81 7.17 -25.29
N LEU A 275 5.26 7.65 -24.12
CA LEU A 275 5.35 9.08 -23.83
C LEU A 275 6.64 9.73 -24.37
N ILE A 276 7.81 9.17 -24.05
CA ILE A 276 9.14 9.73 -24.32
C ILE A 276 9.95 8.94 -25.37
N GLY A 277 9.28 8.08 -26.14
CA GLY A 277 9.89 7.30 -27.23
C GLY A 277 10.48 8.20 -28.32
N ARG A 278 11.63 7.78 -28.89
CA ARG A 278 12.34 8.53 -29.94
C ARG A 278 11.59 8.54 -31.28
N GLN A 279 11.08 7.39 -31.71
CA GLN A 279 10.35 7.25 -32.98
C GLN A 279 9.09 6.45 -32.68
N LEU A 280 7.94 7.13 -32.78
CA LEU A 280 6.62 6.54 -32.60
C LEU A 280 5.88 6.66 -33.93
N GLY A 281 5.22 5.60 -34.37
CA GLY A 281 4.25 5.67 -35.45
C GLY A 281 4.78 5.57 -36.88
N GLY A 282 6.07 5.40 -37.14
CA GLY A 282 6.60 5.15 -38.49
C GLY A 282 6.18 6.22 -39.52
N SER A 283 5.10 5.96 -40.27
CA SER A 283 4.49 6.84 -41.29
C SER A 283 3.22 7.58 -40.81
N ALA A 284 2.80 7.40 -39.56
CA ALA A 284 1.59 8.00 -39.00
C ALA A 284 1.70 9.52 -38.92
N GLU A 285 0.55 10.19 -39.00
CA GLU A 285 0.49 11.65 -38.94
C GLU A 285 1.01 12.18 -37.60
N LEU A 286 1.67 13.32 -37.62
CA LEU A 286 2.19 14.00 -36.43
C LEU A 286 1.10 14.20 -35.37
N THR A 287 -0.13 14.51 -35.79
CA THR A 287 -1.28 14.71 -34.90
C THR A 287 -1.59 13.46 -34.07
N GLU A 288 -1.61 12.28 -34.69
CA GLU A 288 -1.88 11.01 -34.00
C GLU A 288 -0.75 10.66 -33.03
N GLN A 289 0.49 10.92 -33.41
CA GLN A 289 1.65 10.71 -32.55
C GLN A 289 1.64 11.62 -31.30
N PHE A 290 1.12 12.84 -31.41
CA PHE A 290 0.95 13.74 -30.26
C PHE A 290 -0.24 13.33 -29.40
N ALA A 291 -1.37 12.94 -30.01
CA ALA A 291 -2.55 12.44 -29.27
C ALA A 291 -2.22 11.20 -28.42
N LEU A 292 -1.41 10.27 -28.94
CA LEU A 292 -0.92 9.12 -28.16
C LEU A 292 -0.11 9.55 -26.93
N ARG A 293 0.74 10.58 -27.07
CA ARG A 293 1.54 11.11 -25.96
C ARG A 293 0.67 11.81 -24.92
N ASP A 294 -0.37 12.52 -25.34
CA ASP A 294 -1.34 13.14 -24.44
C ASP A 294 -2.08 12.07 -23.61
N LEU A 295 -2.51 10.98 -24.25
CA LEU A 295 -3.12 9.83 -23.57
C LEU A 295 -2.15 9.14 -22.59
N ALA A 296 -0.90 8.92 -23.01
CA ALA A 296 0.11 8.32 -22.13
C ALA A 296 0.41 9.23 -20.92
N ALA A 297 0.42 10.55 -21.10
CA ALA A 297 0.64 11.51 -20.03
C ALA A 297 -0.54 11.57 -19.05
N SER A 298 -1.78 11.56 -19.55
CA SER A 298 -2.98 11.55 -18.70
C SER A 298 -3.04 10.27 -17.84
N LEU A 299 -2.73 9.12 -18.43
CA LEU A 299 -2.62 7.84 -17.72
C LEU A 299 -1.51 7.87 -16.67
N LEU A 300 -0.34 8.44 -17.00
CA LEU A 300 0.75 8.57 -16.05
C LEU A 300 0.38 9.47 -14.86
N GLY A 301 -0.35 10.56 -15.13
CA GLY A 301 -0.91 11.44 -14.10
C GLY A 301 -1.94 10.73 -13.22
N LEU A 302 -2.80 9.90 -13.80
CA LEU A 302 -3.78 9.10 -13.07
C LEU A 302 -3.08 8.09 -12.14
N ILE A 303 -2.06 7.39 -12.64
CA ILE A 303 -1.23 6.46 -11.85
C ILE A 303 -0.51 7.20 -10.72
N ALA A 304 0.10 8.35 -11.02
CA ALA A 304 0.81 9.16 -10.03
C ALA A 304 -0.12 9.68 -8.91
N LYS A 305 -1.36 10.07 -9.24
CA LYS A 305 -2.36 10.50 -8.25
C LYS A 305 -2.84 9.32 -7.40
N LYS A 306 -3.30 8.22 -8.04
CA LYS A 306 -3.91 7.07 -7.36
C LYS A 306 -2.93 6.31 -6.46
N TYR A 307 -1.68 6.10 -6.91
CA TYR A 307 -0.72 5.22 -6.22
C TYR A 307 0.41 5.95 -5.48
N SER A 308 0.38 7.29 -5.40
CA SER A 308 1.41 8.02 -4.65
C SER A 308 1.41 7.73 -3.15
N ASN A 309 0.26 7.36 -2.58
CA ASN A 309 0.16 6.99 -1.17
C ASN A 309 0.77 5.60 -0.89
N SER A 310 0.56 4.65 -1.81
CA SER A 310 1.14 3.30 -1.72
C SER A 310 2.66 3.30 -1.96
N SER A 311 3.17 4.18 -2.82
CA SER A 311 4.59 4.29 -3.13
C SER A 311 5.08 5.73 -3.20
N HIS A 312 5.72 6.17 -2.12
CA HIS A 312 6.38 7.47 -2.03
C HIS A 312 7.53 7.64 -3.06
N THR A 313 8.07 6.53 -3.58
CA THR A 313 9.17 6.56 -4.58
C THR A 313 8.67 6.75 -6.01
N LEU A 314 7.37 6.54 -6.29
CA LEU A 314 6.82 6.54 -7.64
C LEU A 314 6.91 7.92 -8.29
N LYS A 315 6.35 8.96 -7.65
CA LYS A 315 6.36 10.34 -8.16
C LYS A 315 7.78 10.84 -8.49
N PRO A 316 8.77 10.75 -7.57
CA PRO A 316 10.14 11.15 -7.88
C PRO A 316 10.78 10.36 -9.03
N ARG A 317 10.51 9.05 -9.14
CA ARG A 317 11.05 8.21 -10.22
C ARG A 317 10.47 8.60 -11.58
N LEU A 318 9.16 8.85 -11.66
CA LEU A 318 8.49 9.31 -12.88
C LEU A 318 9.01 10.68 -13.32
N ALA A 319 9.03 11.64 -12.39
CA ALA A 319 9.52 13.00 -12.67
C ALA A 319 10.98 12.98 -13.14
N ARG A 320 11.84 12.15 -12.53
CA ARG A 320 13.25 12.01 -12.94
C ARG A 320 13.39 11.47 -14.36
N SER A 321 12.58 10.49 -14.76
CA SER A 321 12.61 9.93 -16.13
C SER A 321 12.22 10.98 -17.17
N CYS A 322 11.16 11.75 -16.92
CA CYS A 322 10.73 12.82 -17.82
C CYS A 322 11.76 13.97 -17.86
N LEU A 323 12.28 14.39 -16.70
CA LEU A 323 13.31 15.43 -16.61
C LEU A 323 14.60 15.06 -17.35
N LYS A 324 15.04 13.80 -17.22
CA LYS A 324 16.22 13.31 -17.95
C LYS A 324 16.06 13.45 -19.46
N THR A 325 14.87 13.17 -19.99
CA THR A 325 14.58 13.34 -21.42
C THR A 325 14.46 14.82 -21.79
N PHE A 326 13.88 15.65 -20.92
CA PHE A 326 13.74 17.09 -21.15
C PHE A 326 15.10 17.79 -21.27
N LEU A 327 16.08 17.40 -20.44
CA LEU A 327 17.42 18.01 -20.40
C LEU A 327 18.39 17.51 -21.48
N ASP A 328 18.02 16.49 -22.26
CA ASP A 328 18.89 15.88 -23.28
C ASP A 328 18.61 16.49 -24.66
N PRO A 329 19.47 17.39 -25.19
CA PRO A 329 19.25 18.06 -26.47
C PRO A 329 19.37 17.13 -27.68
N SER A 330 19.86 15.90 -27.51
CA SER A 330 19.95 14.90 -28.59
C SER A 330 18.62 14.24 -28.93
N LYS A 331 17.58 14.49 -28.12
CA LYS A 331 16.26 13.86 -28.26
C LYS A 331 15.40 14.61 -29.30
N PRO A 332 14.49 13.90 -29.98
CA PRO A 332 13.57 14.54 -30.92
C PRO A 332 12.53 15.39 -30.18
N PHE A 333 11.99 16.40 -30.86
CA PHE A 333 11.01 17.32 -30.27
C PHE A 333 9.74 16.60 -29.81
N GLY A 334 9.30 15.53 -30.49
CA GLY A 334 8.24 14.66 -29.99
C GLY A 334 8.52 14.04 -28.60
N ALA A 335 9.77 13.69 -28.28
CA ALA A 335 10.12 13.19 -26.95
C ALA A 335 10.14 14.30 -25.89
N HIS A 336 10.56 15.52 -26.27
CA HIS A 336 10.47 16.70 -25.41
C HIS A 336 9.01 17.08 -25.13
N TYR A 337 8.13 17.01 -26.13
CA TYR A 337 6.68 17.20 -25.97
C TYR A 337 6.14 16.31 -24.85
N GLY A 338 6.37 15.00 -24.95
CA GLY A 338 5.92 14.04 -23.95
C GLY A 338 6.58 14.24 -22.58
N ALA A 339 7.84 14.67 -22.54
CA ALA A 339 8.53 14.98 -21.28
C ALA A 339 7.88 16.17 -20.55
N VAL A 340 7.52 17.24 -21.27
CA VAL A 340 6.87 18.44 -20.71
C VAL A 340 5.49 18.10 -20.13
N ILE A 341 4.64 17.42 -20.91
CA ILE A 341 3.29 17.03 -20.45
C ILE A 341 3.38 15.99 -19.34
N GLY A 342 4.32 15.05 -19.41
CA GLY A 342 4.56 14.05 -18.35
C GLY A 342 4.94 14.69 -17.03
N LEU A 343 5.85 15.68 -17.03
CA LEU A 343 6.23 16.42 -15.82
C LEU A 343 5.04 17.15 -15.22
N HIS A 344 4.25 17.82 -16.06
CA HIS A 344 3.03 18.48 -15.64
C HIS A 344 2.00 17.50 -15.06
N ALA A 345 1.75 16.36 -15.72
CA ALA A 345 0.76 15.38 -15.29
C ALA A 345 1.13 14.70 -13.95
N VAL A 346 2.41 14.45 -13.69
CA VAL A 346 2.90 13.75 -12.49
C VAL A 346 2.94 14.67 -11.26
N GLY A 347 3.42 15.92 -11.43
CA GLY A 347 3.72 16.81 -10.31
C GLY A 347 2.97 18.14 -10.31
N GLY A 348 2.09 18.38 -11.28
CA GLY A 348 1.29 19.60 -11.39
C GLY A 348 2.15 20.87 -11.50
N ALA A 349 1.56 22.00 -11.08
CA ALA A 349 2.20 23.31 -11.14
C ALA A 349 3.54 23.38 -10.37
N GLU A 350 3.69 22.63 -9.27
CA GLU A 350 4.92 22.66 -8.47
C GLU A 350 6.10 22.00 -9.21
N ALA A 351 5.86 20.91 -9.94
CA ALA A 351 6.90 20.32 -10.78
C ALA A 351 7.31 21.24 -11.93
N VAL A 352 6.37 21.99 -12.51
CA VAL A 352 6.68 22.99 -13.55
C VAL A 352 7.57 24.09 -12.97
N ARG A 353 7.24 24.61 -11.78
CA ARG A 353 7.99 25.65 -11.08
C ARG A 353 9.41 25.21 -10.71
N VAL A 354 9.58 23.99 -10.21
CA VAL A 354 10.88 23.53 -9.69
C VAL A 354 11.75 22.92 -10.79
N LEU A 355 11.17 22.21 -11.77
CA LEU A 355 11.94 21.40 -12.74
C LEU A 355 12.02 22.03 -14.13
N ILE A 356 10.95 22.68 -14.60
CA ILE A 356 10.92 23.26 -15.95
C ILE A 356 11.51 24.67 -15.94
N MET A 357 11.02 25.54 -15.05
CA MET A 357 11.40 26.96 -14.98
C MET A 357 12.92 27.24 -14.99
N PRO A 358 13.77 26.57 -14.17
CA PRO A 358 15.19 26.88 -14.15
C PRO A 358 15.91 26.58 -15.47
N ASN A 359 15.36 25.66 -16.27
CA ASN A 359 15.97 25.16 -17.49
C ASN A 359 15.40 25.83 -18.76
N LEU A 360 14.40 26.70 -18.62
CA LEU A 360 13.76 27.40 -19.73
C LEU A 360 14.72 28.27 -20.56
N PRO A 361 15.67 29.04 -19.98
CA PRO A 361 16.60 29.85 -20.78
C PRO A 361 17.44 29.01 -21.74
N THR A 362 17.99 27.91 -21.24
CA THR A 362 18.80 26.97 -22.04
C THR A 362 17.95 26.26 -23.08
N TYR A 363 16.74 25.83 -22.70
CA TYR A 363 15.81 25.17 -23.60
C TYR A 363 15.25 26.10 -24.69
N GLY A 364 15.08 27.39 -24.39
CA GLY A 364 14.63 28.42 -25.32
C GLY A 364 15.58 28.59 -26.51
N ASN A 365 16.89 28.45 -26.29
CA ASN A 365 17.88 28.45 -27.37
C ASN A 365 17.72 27.23 -28.29
N LEU A 366 17.48 26.04 -27.73
CA LEU A 366 17.22 24.82 -28.49
C LEU A 366 15.93 24.92 -29.32
N LEU A 367 14.87 25.53 -28.76
CA LEU A 367 13.63 25.78 -29.49
C LEU A 367 13.83 26.80 -30.63
N LYS A 368 14.63 27.85 -30.39
CA LYS A 368 14.98 28.85 -31.42
C LYS A 368 15.67 28.20 -32.62
N ASP A 369 16.62 27.29 -32.37
CA ASP A 369 17.30 26.53 -33.42
C ASP A 369 16.33 25.59 -34.16
N GLY A 370 15.41 24.95 -33.43
CA GLY A 370 14.37 24.08 -34.00
C GLY A 370 13.35 24.81 -34.87
N MET A 371 13.08 26.08 -34.59
CA MET A 371 12.09 26.93 -35.28
C MET A 371 12.68 27.76 -36.44
N ALA A 372 13.98 27.64 -36.73
CA ALA A 372 14.60 28.28 -37.89
C ALA A 372 13.87 27.88 -39.20
N GLU A 373 13.72 28.82 -40.14
CA GLU A 373 12.85 28.66 -41.33
C GLU A 373 13.22 27.48 -42.24
N GLU A 374 14.48 27.03 -42.22
CA GLU A 374 14.97 25.90 -43.03
C GLU A 374 14.90 24.54 -42.31
N SER A 375 14.42 24.49 -41.07
CA SER A 375 14.41 23.26 -40.28
C SER A 375 13.19 22.37 -40.61
N PRO A 376 13.38 21.09 -41.01
CA PRO A 376 12.27 20.15 -41.19
C PRO A 376 11.56 19.79 -39.88
N ARG A 377 12.10 20.22 -38.74
CA ARG A 377 11.58 19.96 -37.38
C ARG A 377 10.65 21.06 -36.88
N ARG A 378 10.43 22.11 -37.66
CA ARG A 378 9.59 23.25 -37.30
C ARG A 378 8.18 22.88 -36.80
N PRO A 379 7.39 21.99 -37.46
CA PRO A 379 6.04 21.69 -36.99
C PRO A 379 6.04 20.99 -35.62
N GLU A 380 7.05 20.17 -35.32
CA GLU A 380 7.20 19.55 -33.99
C GLU A 380 7.59 20.60 -32.94
N ALA A 381 8.53 21.49 -33.27
CA ALA A 381 8.98 22.54 -32.35
C ALA A 381 7.85 23.53 -32.01
N GLU A 382 6.99 23.88 -32.97
CA GLU A 382 5.81 24.72 -32.75
C GLU A 382 4.80 24.06 -31.80
N ARG A 383 4.59 22.74 -31.91
CA ARG A 383 3.72 21.99 -30.98
C ARG A 383 4.31 21.92 -29.57
N VAL A 384 5.63 21.73 -29.43
CA VAL A 384 6.29 21.79 -28.11
C VAL A 384 6.13 23.17 -27.50
N LEU A 385 6.31 24.24 -28.28
CA LEU A 385 6.12 25.62 -27.79
C LEU A 385 4.70 25.85 -27.28
N SER A 386 3.68 25.44 -28.05
CA SER A 386 2.28 25.56 -27.67
C SER A 386 1.99 24.86 -26.33
N VAL A 387 2.48 23.64 -26.16
CA VAL A 387 2.32 22.89 -24.92
C VAL A 387 3.11 23.47 -23.76
N LEU A 388 4.33 23.96 -24.01
CA LEU A 388 5.13 24.61 -22.99
C LEU A 388 4.41 25.85 -22.44
N LEU A 389 3.82 26.67 -23.31
CA LEU A 389 3.00 27.82 -22.90
C LEU A 389 1.74 27.37 -22.15
N GLY A 390 1.04 26.34 -22.63
CA GLY A 390 -0.11 25.76 -21.93
C GLY A 390 0.22 25.25 -20.52
N VAL A 391 1.37 24.58 -20.36
CA VAL A 391 1.85 24.11 -19.07
C VAL A 391 2.27 25.27 -18.16
N LEU A 392 2.92 26.30 -18.70
CA LEU A 392 3.25 27.51 -17.94
C LEU A 392 1.98 28.25 -17.47
N ASN A 393 0.91 28.21 -18.25
CA ASN A 393 -0.38 28.78 -17.87
C ASN A 393 -1.00 28.12 -16.63
N THR A 394 -0.67 26.86 -16.31
CA THR A 394 -1.13 26.23 -15.06
C THR A 394 -0.50 26.84 -13.79
N LEU A 395 0.59 27.59 -13.92
CA LEU A 395 1.14 28.39 -12.82
C LEU A 395 0.20 29.53 -12.40
N ARG A 396 -0.75 29.92 -13.27
CA ARG A 396 -1.77 30.95 -12.99
C ARG A 396 -2.86 30.46 -12.05
N GLU A 397 -3.27 29.18 -12.17
CA GLU A 397 -4.43 28.61 -11.46
C GLU A 397 -4.24 28.55 -9.93
N GLY A 398 -3.01 28.68 -9.44
CA GLY A 398 -2.69 28.80 -8.02
C GLY A 398 -2.87 30.20 -7.43
N ARG A 399 -3.33 31.21 -8.20
CA ARG A 399 -3.45 32.61 -7.75
C ARG A 399 -4.85 33.17 -7.95
N MET A 400 -5.30 33.97 -6.97
CA MET A 400 -6.45 34.85 -7.13
C MET A 400 -6.14 35.85 -8.25
N ALA A 401 -7.10 36.06 -9.16
CA ALA A 401 -7.01 37.07 -10.20
C ALA A 401 -6.56 38.41 -9.59
N LEU A 402 -5.53 39.03 -10.19
CA LEU A 402 -5.10 40.37 -9.84
C LEU A 402 -6.26 41.33 -10.13
N ALA A 403 -7.10 41.56 -9.12
CA ALA A 403 -8.09 42.62 -9.11
C ALA A 403 -7.34 43.94 -8.96
N ASN A 404 -6.76 44.46 -10.06
CA ASN A 404 -6.45 45.88 -10.26
C ASN A 404 -5.89 46.07 -11.68
N GLY A 405 -6.56 46.94 -12.45
CA GLY A 405 -6.31 47.19 -13.87
C GLY A 405 -4.92 47.74 -14.17
N HIS A 406 -3.94 46.85 -14.25
CA HIS A 406 -2.69 47.09 -14.97
C HIS A 406 -3.00 46.93 -16.47
N GLY A 407 -2.65 47.97 -17.24
CA GLY A 407 -2.96 48.04 -18.66
C GLY A 407 -2.47 46.82 -19.43
N ALA A 408 -3.17 46.51 -20.52
CA ALA A 408 -3.00 45.33 -21.38
C ALA A 408 -1.66 45.24 -22.15
N MET A 409 -0.60 45.90 -21.66
CA MET A 409 0.74 45.86 -22.24
C MET A 409 1.77 45.37 -21.21
N VAL A 410 2.57 44.39 -21.63
CA VAL A 410 3.80 43.99 -20.94
C VAL A 410 4.73 45.21 -20.95
N THR A 411 4.90 45.86 -19.80
CA THR A 411 5.84 46.98 -19.66
C THR A 411 7.27 46.51 -19.93
N ASP A 412 8.14 47.38 -20.47
CA ASP A 412 9.53 47.01 -20.80
C ASP A 412 10.29 46.46 -19.57
N GLY A 413 10.03 46.98 -18.37
CA GLY A 413 10.59 46.45 -17.13
C GLY A 413 10.10 45.05 -16.74
N LEU A 414 8.87 44.67 -17.12
CA LEU A 414 8.37 43.30 -16.94
C LEU A 414 8.98 42.36 -17.99
N ARG A 415 9.17 42.84 -19.23
CA ARG A 415 9.82 42.11 -20.31
C ARG A 415 11.27 41.76 -19.98
N ASP A 416 12.02 42.69 -19.37
CA ASP A 416 13.41 42.46 -18.95
C ASP A 416 13.52 41.43 -17.81
N ARG A 417 12.58 41.45 -16.86
CA ARG A 417 12.54 40.43 -15.79
C ARG A 417 12.11 39.07 -16.31
N LEU A 418 11.24 39.04 -17.32
CA LEU A 418 10.80 37.82 -17.99
C LEU A 418 11.93 37.21 -18.84
N SER A 419 12.67 38.03 -19.59
CA SER A 419 13.79 37.59 -20.44
C SER A 419 14.93 36.99 -19.62
N GLN A 420 15.23 37.54 -18.44
CA GLN A 420 16.19 36.95 -17.51
C GLN A 420 15.79 35.56 -16.99
N LYS A 421 14.48 35.27 -16.90
CA LYS A 421 13.96 34.03 -16.31
C LYS A 421 13.65 32.94 -17.33
N VAL A 422 13.12 33.31 -18.49
CA VAL A 422 12.64 32.36 -19.51
C VAL A 422 13.52 32.37 -20.77
N GLY A 423 14.42 33.35 -20.90
CA GLY A 423 15.22 33.61 -22.10
C GLY A 423 14.51 34.54 -23.07
N GLU A 424 15.30 35.29 -23.86
CA GLU A 424 14.81 36.32 -24.79
C GLU A 424 13.78 35.78 -25.79
N PHE A 425 13.99 34.58 -26.32
CA PHE A 425 13.11 33.97 -27.32
C PHE A 425 11.70 33.68 -26.79
N LEU A 426 11.60 33.04 -25.63
CA LEU A 426 10.32 32.72 -25.02
C LEU A 426 9.65 33.97 -24.44
N ALA A 427 10.43 34.92 -23.91
CA ALA A 427 9.91 36.21 -23.45
C ALA A 427 9.29 37.03 -24.59
N ALA A 428 9.89 37.02 -25.78
CA ALA A 428 9.31 37.64 -26.97
C ALA A 428 7.98 36.97 -27.35
N LYS A 429 7.92 35.63 -27.38
CA LYS A 429 6.69 34.89 -27.71
C LYS A 429 5.56 35.09 -26.71
N ILE A 430 5.86 35.16 -25.41
CA ILE A 430 4.87 35.47 -24.37
C ILE A 430 4.39 36.92 -24.48
N SER A 431 5.30 37.86 -24.82
CA SER A 431 4.96 39.26 -25.04
C SER A 431 4.08 39.46 -26.28
N ASP A 432 4.37 38.75 -27.37
CA ASP A 432 3.61 38.78 -28.62
C ASP A 432 2.20 38.19 -28.44
N ALA A 433 2.05 37.18 -27.56
CA ALA A 433 0.78 36.58 -27.22
C ALA A 433 -0.11 37.48 -26.32
N GLY A 434 0.43 38.58 -25.77
CA GLY A 434 -0.31 39.51 -24.93
C GLY A 434 -0.70 38.97 -23.54
N GLU A 435 -0.07 37.88 -23.08
CA GLU A 435 -0.41 37.22 -21.80
C GLU A 435 0.31 37.89 -20.61
N VAL A 436 -0.16 39.09 -20.21
CA VAL A 436 0.42 39.89 -19.12
C VAL A 436 0.35 39.16 -17.77
N ASP A 437 -0.75 38.46 -17.48
CA ASP A 437 -0.93 37.70 -16.23
C ASP A 437 0.04 36.52 -16.12
N LEU A 438 0.35 35.85 -17.24
CA LEU A 438 1.33 34.77 -17.28
C LEU A 438 2.73 35.31 -16.97
N ALA A 439 3.09 36.47 -17.54
CA ALA A 439 4.37 37.10 -17.27
C ALA A 439 4.55 37.44 -15.78
N HIS A 440 3.49 37.93 -15.11
CA HIS A 440 3.51 38.15 -13.66
C HIS A 440 3.60 36.84 -12.85
N ALA A 441 2.86 35.80 -13.25
CA ALA A 441 2.91 34.49 -12.60
C ALA A 441 4.33 33.89 -12.65
N ILE A 442 4.99 33.96 -13.81
CA ILE A 442 6.35 33.45 -14.04
C ILE A 442 7.39 34.22 -13.22
N VAL A 443 7.34 35.56 -13.22
CA VAL A 443 8.33 36.41 -12.52
C VAL A 443 8.29 36.20 -11.00
N GLU A 444 7.09 36.05 -10.43
CA GLU A 444 6.90 35.88 -8.99
C GLU A 444 6.93 34.42 -8.52
N SER A 445 6.92 33.42 -9.42
CA SER A 445 7.01 31.99 -9.05
C SER A 445 8.34 31.58 -8.41
N SER A 446 9.25 32.53 -8.20
CA SER A 446 10.62 32.32 -7.69
C SER A 446 10.88 32.93 -6.31
N SER A 447 9.83 33.32 -5.58
CA SER A 447 9.89 33.69 -4.15
C SER A 447 9.57 32.52 -3.24
#